data_AF-A0AA88QH14-F1
#
_entry.id   AF-A0AA88QH14-F1
#
_cell.length_a   1.000
_cell.length_b   1.000
_cell.length_c   1.000
_cell.angle_alpha   90.00
_cell.angle_beta   90.00
_cell.angle_gamma   90.00
#
_symmetry.space_group_name_H-M   'P 1'
#
loop_
_entity.id
_entity.type
_entity.pdbx_description
1 polymer ?
#
loop_
_entity_poly.entity_id
_entity_poly.type
_entity_poly.pdbx_seq_one_letter_code
_entity_poly.pdbx_strand_id
1 'polypeptide(L)'
;MKHRVDGLDNENFTYSYTVMEGDALMEELESIIYHIKIVPTADGGSICKNRSIYHTKGDAQIAEDKIKAGKEKALNIFKAVEAYLHANPDAYN
;
A
#
# COMPACT_ATOMS: atom_id res chain seq x y z
N MET A 1 -14.20 1.66 -5.60
CA MET A 1 -12.79 1.23 -5.68
C MET A 1 -12.76 -0.29 -5.67
N LYS A 2 -12.01 -0.92 -6.59
CA LYS A 2 -11.94 -2.36 -6.75
C LYS A 2 -10.50 -2.84 -6.69
N HIS A 3 -10.24 -3.75 -5.76
CA HIS A 3 -8.94 -4.36 -5.55
C HIS A 3 -9.00 -5.85 -5.90
N ARG A 4 -7.91 -6.37 -6.44
CA ARG A 4 -7.66 -7.80 -6.58
C ARG A 4 -6.45 -8.16 -5.74
N VAL A 5 -6.58 -9.17 -4.88
CA VAL A 5 -5.43 -9.76 -4.20
C VAL A 5 -4.66 -10.60 -5.20
N ASP A 6 -3.39 -10.28 -5.43
CA ASP A 6 -2.51 -11.01 -6.35
C ASP A 6 -1.66 -12.04 -5.61
N GLY A 7 -1.38 -11.81 -4.33
CA GLY A 7 -0.57 -12.70 -3.50
C GLY A 7 -0.70 -12.40 -2.02
N LEU A 8 -0.72 -13.46 -1.22
CA LEU A 8 -0.69 -13.40 0.23
C LEU A 8 0.23 -14.51 0.73
N ASP A 9 1.28 -14.14 1.45
CA ASP A 9 2.24 -15.05 2.04
C ASP A 9 2.39 -14.68 3.52
N ASN A 10 1.76 -15.49 4.37
CA ASN A 10 1.76 -15.31 5.81
C ASN A 10 3.11 -15.68 6.44
N GLU A 11 3.90 -16.55 5.81
CA GLU A 11 5.20 -16.99 6.35
C GLU A 11 6.25 -15.88 6.17
N ASN A 12 6.26 -15.23 5.01
CA ASN A 12 7.20 -14.16 4.68
C ASN A 12 6.64 -12.74 4.93
N PHE A 13 5.42 -12.64 5.48
CA PHE A 13 4.68 -11.40 5.71
C PHE A 13 4.64 -10.49 4.47
N THR A 14 4.30 -11.08 3.32
CA THR A 14 4.13 -10.34 2.08
C THR A 14 2.70 -10.37 1.58
N TYR A 15 2.28 -9.25 1.02
CA TYR A 15 0.94 -9.08 0.48
C TYR A 15 1.04 -8.22 -0.78
N SER A 16 0.42 -8.64 -1.85
CA SER A 16 0.34 -7.87 -3.08
C SER A 16 -1.06 -7.80 -3.62
N TYR A 17 -1.44 -6.63 -4.11
CA TYR A 17 -2.75 -6.39 -4.68
C TYR A 17 -2.69 -5.36 -5.81
N THR A 18 -3.66 -5.45 -6.71
CA THR A 18 -3.82 -4.56 -7.85
C THR A 18 -5.10 -3.76 -7.68
N VAL A 19 -4.99 -2.44 -7.80
CA VAL A 19 -6.14 -1.54 -7.97
C VAL A 19 -6.51 -1.53 -9.45
N MET A 20 -7.73 -1.95 -9.77
CA MET A 20 -8.21 -2.04 -11.16
C MET A 20 -9.31 -1.02 -11.47
N GLU A 21 -10.00 -0.51 -10.45
CA GLU A 21 -11.04 0.52 -10.63
C GLU A 21 -11.09 1.47 -9.42
N GLY A 22 -11.42 2.74 -9.68
CA GLY A 22 -11.68 3.76 -8.65
C GLY A 22 -10.81 5.01 -8.79
N ASP A 23 -11.16 6.03 -8.01
CA ASP A 23 -10.61 7.39 -8.13
C ASP A 23 -9.08 7.47 -7.95
N ALA A 24 -8.47 6.45 -7.33
CA ALA A 24 -7.02 6.35 -7.19
C ALA A 24 -6.28 6.16 -8.53
N LEU A 25 -6.94 5.62 -9.55
CA LEU A 25 -6.33 5.40 -10.87
C LEU A 25 -6.22 6.69 -11.70
N MET A 26 -6.92 7.76 -11.30
CA MET A 26 -6.98 8.99 -12.10
C MET A 26 -7.43 8.70 -13.55
N GLU A 27 -7.31 9.67 -14.46
CA GLU A 27 -7.61 9.39 -15.87
C GLU A 27 -6.46 8.65 -16.55
N GLU A 28 -5.25 8.79 -16.01
CA GLU A 28 -3.99 8.40 -16.65
C GLU A 28 -3.53 6.96 -16.35
N LEU A 29 -4.10 6.25 -15.36
CA LEU A 29 -3.66 4.89 -14.99
C LEU A 29 -4.65 3.79 -15.40
N GLU A 30 -4.12 2.70 -15.91
CA GLU A 30 -4.84 1.43 -16.10
C GLU A 30 -4.95 0.66 -14.80
N SER A 31 -3.87 0.65 -14.01
CA SER A 31 -3.83 -0.04 -12.73
C SER A 31 -2.68 0.46 -11.85
N ILE A 32 -2.77 0.15 -10.55
CA ILE A 32 -1.65 0.31 -9.61
C ILE A 32 -1.44 -1.03 -8.91
N ILE A 33 -0.23 -1.55 -8.97
CA ILE A 33 0.17 -2.76 -8.25
C ILE A 33 0.93 -2.35 -7.00
N TYR A 34 0.50 -2.87 -5.86
CA TYR A 34 1.18 -2.70 -4.59
C TYR A 34 1.83 -4.01 -4.16
N HIS A 35 3.09 -3.94 -3.75
CA HIS A 35 3.79 -5.00 -3.05
C HIS A 35 4.17 -4.51 -1.66
N ILE A 36 3.64 -5.19 -0.65
CA ILE A 36 3.85 -4.89 0.76
C ILE A 36 4.63 -6.04 1.37
N LYS A 37 5.67 -5.70 2.13
CA LYS A 37 6.43 -6.64 2.95
C LYS A 37 6.68 -6.04 4.32
N ILE A 38 6.35 -6.79 5.36
CA ILE A 38 6.62 -6.40 6.74
C ILE A 38 7.85 -7.19 7.20
N VAL A 39 8.83 -6.49 7.78
CA VAL A 39 10.04 -7.14 8.33
C VAL A 39 10.21 -6.76 9.80
N PRO A 40 10.53 -7.70 10.68
CA PRO A 40 10.78 -7.39 12.09
C PRO A 40 12.06 -6.56 12.25
N THR A 41 12.10 -5.75 13.31
CA THR A 41 13.29 -5.00 13.73
C THR A 41 13.80 -5.51 15.08
N ALA A 42 15.08 -5.27 15.37
CA ALA A 42 15.74 -5.79 16.58
C ALA A 42 15.18 -5.22 17.89
N ASP A 43 14.51 -4.08 17.84
CA ASP A 43 13.84 -3.41 18.95
C ASP A 43 12.41 -3.94 19.23
N GLY A 44 12.01 -5.02 18.56
CA GLY A 44 10.67 -5.62 18.70
C GLY A 44 9.59 -4.95 17.85
N GLY A 45 9.95 -3.95 17.04
CA GLY A 45 9.06 -3.31 16.07
C GLY A 45 9.04 -4.01 14.71
N SER A 46 8.58 -3.27 13.70
CA SER A 46 8.65 -3.72 12.30
C SER A 46 8.82 -2.55 11.32
N ILE A 47 9.31 -2.87 10.13
CA ILE A 47 9.36 -1.95 8.97
C ILE A 47 8.39 -2.47 7.91
N CYS A 48 7.43 -1.65 7.54
CA CYS A 48 6.57 -1.88 6.38
C CYS A 48 7.22 -1.32 5.12
N LYS A 49 7.67 -2.20 4.23
CA LYS A 49 8.17 -1.85 2.90
C LYS A 49 7.01 -1.91 1.92
N ASN A 50 6.67 -0.76 1.33
CA ASN A 50 5.64 -0.66 0.30
C ASN A 50 6.29 -0.23 -1.03
N ARG A 51 6.08 -1.01 -2.08
CA ARG A 51 6.45 -0.68 -3.46
C ARG A 51 5.17 -0.55 -4.29
N SER A 52 5.01 0.60 -4.94
CA SER A 52 3.89 0.87 -5.85
C SER A 52 4.40 0.92 -7.29
N ILE A 53 3.73 0.22 -8.20
CA ILE A 53 3.99 0.21 -9.64
C ILE A 53 2.76 0.82 -10.32
N TYR A 54 2.97 1.91 -11.05
CA TYR A 54 1.92 2.64 -11.72
C TYR A 54 1.92 2.26 -13.20
N HIS A 55 0.82 1.69 -13.69
CA HIS A 55 0.65 1.36 -15.09
C HIS A 55 -0.18 2.45 -15.77
N THR A 56 0.44 3.19 -16.68
CA THR A 56 -0.17 4.30 -17.41
C THR A 56 -0.98 3.81 -18.60
N LYS A 57 -2.04 4.53 -18.94
CA LYS A 57 -2.76 4.37 -20.21
C LYS A 57 -1.90 4.92 -21.34
N GLY A 58 -1.41 4.04 -22.21
CA GLY A 58 -0.49 4.43 -23.28
C GLY A 58 0.71 5.22 -22.76
N ASP A 59 1.06 6.31 -23.46
CA ASP A 59 2.22 7.15 -23.14
C ASP A 59 1.91 8.27 -22.12
N ALA A 60 0.82 8.16 -21.35
CA ALA A 60 0.47 9.15 -20.34
C ALA A 60 1.59 9.29 -19.30
N GLN A 61 1.96 10.53 -18.99
CA GLN A 61 2.93 10.83 -17.95
C GLN A 61 2.23 11.21 -16.65
N ILE A 62 2.71 10.67 -15.53
CA ILE A 62 2.20 11.00 -14.20
C ILE A 62 3.13 12.03 -13.58
N ALA A 63 2.58 13.17 -13.16
CA ALA A 63 3.33 14.16 -12.41
C ALA A 63 3.83 13.57 -11.08
N GLU A 64 5.08 13.87 -10.70
CA GLU A 64 5.68 13.37 -9.46
C GLU A 64 4.85 13.76 -8.22
N ASP A 65 4.22 14.93 -8.22
CA ASP A 65 3.37 15.40 -7.13
C ASP A 65 2.13 14.53 -6.93
N LYS A 66 1.56 13.98 -8.01
CA LYS A 66 0.43 13.03 -7.92
C LYS A 66 0.89 11.72 -7.26
N ILE A 67 2.11 11.26 -7.58
CA ILE A 67 2.71 10.07 -6.94
C ILE A 67 2.97 10.32 -5.45
N LYS A 68 3.48 11.51 -5.09
CA LYS A 68 3.70 11.91 -3.69
C LYS A 68 2.40 11.97 -2.90
N ALA A 69 1.36 12.57 -3.47
CA ALA A 69 0.04 12.61 -2.83
C ALA A 69 -0.53 11.20 -2.58
N GLY A 70 -0.34 10.27 -3.53
CA GLY A 70 -0.69 8.86 -3.35
C GLY A 70 0.08 8.20 -2.20
N LYS A 71 1.39 8.45 -2.11
CA LYS A 71 2.25 7.97 -1.02
C LYS A 71 1.82 8.51 0.35
N GLU A 72 1.50 9.81 0.45
CA GLU A 72 1.05 10.43 1.69
C GLU A 72 -0.29 9.86 2.17
N LYS A 73 -1.24 9.64 1.25
CA LYS A 73 -2.51 8.97 1.57
C LYS A 73 -2.28 7.58 2.16
N ALA A 74 -1.41 6.78 1.54
CA ALA A 74 -1.07 5.44 2.04
C ALA A 74 -0.41 5.50 3.43
N LEU A 75 0.48 6.46 3.65
CA LEU A 75 1.13 6.67 4.95
C LEU A 75 0.12 7.05 6.04
N ASN A 76 -0.85 7.91 5.74
CA ASN A 76 -1.87 8.32 6.69
C ASN A 76 -2.76 7.14 7.14
N ILE A 77 -3.12 6.25 6.21
CA ILE A 77 -3.86 5.03 6.53
C ILE A 77 -3.02 4.12 7.43
N PHE A 78 -1.74 3.93 7.09
CA PHE A 78 -0.81 3.14 7.91
C PHE A 78 -0.71 3.68 9.33
N LYS A 79 -0.55 5.00 9.49
CA LYS A 79 -0.47 5.68 10.79
C LYS A 79 -1.75 5.55 11.60
N ALA A 80 -2.92 5.59 10.95
CA ALA A 80 -4.20 5.38 11.63
C ALA A 80 -4.32 3.95 12.19
N VAL A 81 -3.91 2.94 11.43
CA VAL A 81 -3.89 1.54 11.89
C VAL A 81 -2.88 1.35 13.02
N GLU A 82 -1.67 1.89 12.88
CA GLU A 82 -0.63 1.85 13.92
C GLU A 82 -1.13 2.46 15.23
N ALA A 83 -1.74 3.66 15.18
CA ALA A 83 -2.29 4.33 16.35
C ALA A 83 -3.43 3.52 17.00
N TYR A 84 -4.30 2.91 16.19
CA TYR A 84 -5.36 2.04 16.69
C TYR A 84 -4.80 0.81 17.41
N LEU A 85 -3.84 0.10 16.81
CA LEU A 85 -3.23 -1.09 17.41
C LEU A 85 -2.46 -0.73 18.69
N HIS A 86 -1.79 0.42 18.72
CA HIS A 86 -1.12 0.89 19.93
C HIS A 86 -2.10 1.20 21.07
N ALA A 87 -3.27 1.76 20.76
CA ALA A 87 -4.32 2.03 21.75
C ALA A 87 -5.09 0.77 22.18
N ASN A 88 -5.01 -0.33 21.42
CA ASN A 88 -5.75 -1.57 21.65
C ASN A 88 -4.81 -2.79 21.61
N PRO A 89 -3.93 -2.96 22.61
CA PRO A 89 -2.86 -3.95 22.58
C PRO A 89 -3.37 -5.39 22.45
N ASP A 90 -4.58 -5.71 22.94
CA ASP A 90 -5.12 -7.07 22.94
C ASP A 90 -6.00 -7.40 21.72
N ALA A 91 -6.17 -6.47 20.77
CA ALA A 91 -7.08 -6.68 19.64
C ALA A 91 -6.64 -7.82 18.69
N TYR A 92 -5.34 -8.14 18.66
CA TYR A 92 -4.75 -9.10 17.73
C TYR A 92 -3.60 -9.94 18.35
N ASN A 93 -3.68 -10.21 19.66
CA ASN A 93 -2.73 -11.05 20.42
C ASN A 93 -3.10 -12.54 20.44
#